data_AF-A0A923IFG4-F1
#
_entry.id   AF-A0A923IFG4-F1
#
_cell.length_a   1.000
_cell.length_b   1.000
_cell.length_c   1.000
_cell.angle_alpha   90.00
_cell.angle_beta   90.00
_cell.angle_gamma   90.00
#
_symmetry.space_group_name_H-M   'P 1'
#
loop_
_entity.id
_entity.type
_entity.pdbx_description
1 polymer ?
#
loop_
_entity_poly.entity_id
_entity_poly.type
_entity_poly.pdbx_seq_one_letter_code
_entity_poly.pdbx_strand_id
1 'polypeptide(L)'
;MKNMDKIREAARDPHGYAESYKARTHKKVVGYFCSYAPEEIIWAAGALPFRIFSGKSGIHLADRHLQSYCCSLVRGALEDGLSGTLKYLDGVVFPHTCDSIQRLSDIWRLNIPYGFH
;
A
#
# COMPACT_ATOMS: atom_id res chain seq x y z
N MET A 1 -29.92 0.06 -4.12
CA MET A 1 -29.07 1.27 -3.97
C MET A 1 -28.17 1.25 -2.74
N LYS A 2 -28.62 0.89 -1.53
CA LYS A 2 -27.79 0.85 -0.29
C LYS A 2 -26.40 0.18 -0.39
N ASN A 3 -26.25 -0.88 -1.19
CA ASN A 3 -24.95 -1.57 -1.34
C ASN A 3 -23.94 -0.76 -2.18
N MET A 4 -24.41 0.06 -3.13
CA MET A 4 -23.53 0.92 -3.93
C MET A 4 -22.97 2.06 -3.08
N ASP A 5 -23.75 2.57 -2.13
CA ASP A 5 -23.31 3.65 -1.25
C ASP A 5 -22.14 3.21 -0.36
N LYS A 6 -22.19 1.99 0.17
CA LYS A 6 -21.08 1.40 0.94
C LYS A 6 -19.79 1.26 0.11
N ILE A 7 -19.90 0.80 -1.14
CA ILE A 7 -18.73 0.68 -2.03
C ILE A 7 -18.16 2.06 -2.34
N ARG A 8 -19.02 3.05 -2.62
CA ARG A 8 -18.61 4.43 -2.90
C ARG A 8 -17.93 5.07 -1.69
N GLU A 9 -18.44 4.83 -0.49
CA GLU A 9 -17.84 5.33 0.75
C GLU A 9 -16.42 4.77 0.95
N ALA A 10 -16.26 3.45 0.86
CA ALA A 10 -14.94 2.81 0.96
C ALA A 10 -13.97 3.25 -0.16
N ALA A 11 -14.48 3.48 -1.38
CA ALA A 11 -13.67 3.94 -2.50
C ALA A 11 -13.25 5.42 -2.41
N ARG A 12 -14.03 6.26 -1.70
CA ARG A 12 -13.67 7.68 -1.49
C ARG A 12 -12.49 7.84 -0.55
N ASP A 13 -12.44 7.01 0.49
CA ASP A 13 -11.35 6.99 1.46
C ASP A 13 -10.93 5.54 1.82
N PRO A 14 -10.12 4.90 0.95
CA PRO A 14 -9.64 3.55 1.21
C PRO A 14 -8.77 3.45 2.45
N HIS A 15 -7.98 4.49 2.75
CA HIS A 15 -7.09 4.53 3.91
C HIS A 15 -7.90 4.56 5.21
N GLY A 16 -8.88 5.48 5.32
CA GLY A 16 -9.78 5.53 6.47
C GLY A 16 -10.62 4.26 6.65
N TYR A 17 -11.02 3.61 5.55
CA TYR A 17 -11.64 2.28 5.63
C TYR A 17 -10.71 1.23 6.26
N ALA A 18 -9.44 1.16 5.83
CA ALA A 18 -8.49 0.19 6.35
C ALA A 18 -8.16 0.45 7.83
N GLU A 19 -7.98 1.71 8.22
CA GLU A 19 -7.74 2.11 9.61
C GLU A 19 -8.93 1.78 10.51
N SER A 20 -10.15 2.13 10.09
CA SER A 20 -11.37 1.80 10.85
C SER A 20 -11.62 0.29 10.94
N TYR A 21 -11.29 -0.48 9.89
CA TYR A 21 -11.32 -1.94 9.92
C TYR A 21 -10.36 -2.49 10.97
N LYS A 22 -9.11 -2.01 10.99
CA LYS A 22 -8.09 -2.41 11.97
C LYS A 22 -8.52 -2.05 13.39
N ALA A 23 -9.05 -0.85 13.60
CA ALA A 23 -9.55 -0.41 14.91
C ALA A 23 -10.71 -1.28 15.42
N ARG A 24 -11.68 -1.62 14.56
CA ARG A 24 -12.87 -2.39 14.95
C ARG A 24 -12.63 -3.89 15.12
N THR A 25 -11.72 -4.47 14.35
CA THR A 25 -11.52 -5.93 14.32
C THR A 25 -10.24 -6.39 14.99
N HIS A 26 -9.30 -5.46 15.25
CA HIS A 26 -7.94 -5.72 15.70
C HIS A 26 -7.12 -6.65 14.78
N LYS A 27 -7.63 -6.90 13.57
CA LYS A 27 -6.92 -7.67 12.54
C LYS A 27 -5.86 -6.81 11.87
N LYS A 28 -4.83 -7.50 11.37
CA LYS A 28 -3.72 -6.90 10.64
C LYS A 28 -4.17 -6.44 9.25
N VAL A 29 -3.50 -5.43 8.71
CA VAL A 29 -3.69 -4.94 7.33
C VAL A 29 -2.38 -5.09 6.59
N VAL A 30 -2.38 -5.82 5.48
CA VAL A 30 -1.17 -6.09 4.69
C VAL A 30 -1.34 -5.44 3.33
N GLY A 31 -0.44 -4.50 3.03
CA GLY A 31 -0.36 -3.84 1.75
C GLY A 31 0.15 -4.78 0.68
N TYR A 32 -0.27 -4.58 -0.57
CA TYR A 32 0.31 -5.29 -1.71
C TYR A 32 0.26 -4.47 -2.98
N PHE A 33 1.15 -4.82 -3.91
CA PHE A 33 1.19 -4.30 -5.27
C PHE A 33 0.81 -5.37 -6.29
N CYS A 34 0.39 -4.94 -7.48
CA CYS A 34 0.13 -5.78 -8.66
C CYS A 34 -0.93 -6.89 -8.48
N SER A 35 -1.71 -7.17 -9.52
CA SER A 35 -2.80 -8.16 -9.47
C SER A 35 -2.32 -9.60 -9.25
N TYR A 36 -1.02 -9.83 -9.36
CA TYR A 36 -0.37 -11.13 -9.15
C TYR A 36 -0.01 -11.40 -7.68
N ALA A 37 -0.23 -10.46 -6.75
CA ALA A 37 -0.03 -10.76 -5.35
C ALA A 37 -1.06 -11.81 -4.89
N PRO A 38 -0.64 -12.84 -4.12
CA PRO A 38 -1.54 -13.89 -3.65
C PRO A 38 -2.38 -13.41 -2.47
N GLU A 39 -3.47 -12.69 -2.76
CA GLU A 39 -4.39 -12.15 -1.76
C GLU A 39 -4.97 -13.24 -0.85
N GLU A 40 -5.14 -14.46 -1.39
CA GLU A 40 -5.65 -15.63 -0.68
C GLU A 40 -4.78 -16.00 0.52
N ILE A 41 -3.45 -15.85 0.41
CA ILE A 41 -2.52 -16.13 1.52
C ILE A 41 -2.70 -15.09 2.63
N ILE A 42 -2.90 -13.82 2.26
CA ILE A 42 -3.13 -12.73 3.22
C ILE A 42 -4.46 -12.95 3.97
N TRP A 43 -5.52 -13.30 3.23
CA TRP A 43 -6.81 -13.65 3.81
C TRP A 43 -6.74 -14.86 4.74
N ALA A 44 -6.06 -15.92 4.33
CA ALA A 44 -5.88 -17.13 5.13
C ALA A 44 -5.11 -16.87 6.43
N ALA A 45 -4.17 -15.91 6.42
CA ALA A 45 -3.47 -15.44 7.62
C ALA A 45 -4.34 -14.56 8.54
N GLY A 46 -5.61 -14.30 8.18
CA GLY A 46 -6.54 -13.50 8.97
C GLY A 46 -6.32 -11.98 8.87
N ALA A 47 -5.55 -11.53 7.87
CA ALA A 47 -5.29 -10.12 7.61
C ALA A 47 -6.16 -9.60 6.44
N LEU A 48 -6.39 -8.29 6.42
CA LEU A 48 -7.03 -7.60 5.30
C LEU A 48 -5.96 -7.29 4.23
N PRO A 49 -6.06 -7.84 3.00
CA PRO A 49 -5.25 -7.37 1.88
C PRO A 49 -5.69 -5.98 1.46
N PHE A 50 -4.72 -5.07 1.38
CA PHE A 50 -4.94 -3.69 0.99
C PHE A 50 -4.13 -3.36 -0.26
N ARG A 51 -4.81 -3.09 -1.37
CA ARG A 51 -4.15 -2.74 -2.62
C ARG A 51 -3.60 -1.32 -2.55
N ILE A 52 -2.29 -1.18 -2.61
CA ILE A 52 -1.64 0.13 -2.65
C ILE A 52 -1.72 0.69 -4.08
N PHE A 53 -2.25 1.90 -4.17
CA PHE A 53 -2.17 2.76 -5.35
C PHE A 53 -1.40 4.04 -4.97
N SER A 54 -0.94 4.78 -5.98
CA SER A 54 -0.36 6.12 -5.73
C SER A 54 -1.42 7.02 -5.09
N GLY A 55 -1.07 7.63 -3.96
CA GLY A 55 -1.83 8.74 -3.40
C GLY A 55 -1.88 9.96 -4.34
N LYS A 56 -2.62 10.99 -3.90
CA LYS A 56 -2.75 12.28 -4.60
C LYS A 56 -1.69 13.30 -4.19
N SER A 57 -0.79 12.93 -3.29
CA SER A 57 0.27 13.79 -2.76
C SER A 57 1.26 14.16 -3.87
N GLY A 58 1.85 15.35 -3.75
CA GLY A 58 3.01 15.71 -4.57
C GLY A 58 4.18 14.77 -4.28
N ILE A 59 4.96 14.45 -5.31
CA ILE A 59 6.16 13.60 -5.17
C ILE A 59 7.34 14.51 -4.81
N HIS A 60 7.90 14.33 -3.62
CA HIS A 60 9.02 15.12 -3.10
C HIS A 60 10.04 14.26 -2.35
N LEU A 61 9.57 13.40 -1.45
CA LEU A 61 10.44 12.48 -0.71
C LEU A 61 10.96 11.36 -1.61
N ALA A 62 10.10 10.82 -2.48
CA ALA A 62 10.47 9.71 -3.36
C ALA A 62 11.51 10.12 -4.43
N ASP A 63 11.58 11.40 -4.82
CA ASP A 63 12.53 11.91 -5.81
C ASP A 63 14.00 11.84 -5.35
N ARG A 64 14.24 11.64 -4.04
CA ARG A 64 15.58 11.38 -3.52
C ARG A 64 16.05 9.93 -3.71
N HIS A 65 15.13 9.04 -4.09
CA HIS A 65 15.37 7.60 -4.19
C HIS A 65 15.07 7.04 -5.58
N LEU A 66 14.16 7.68 -6.32
CA LEU A 66 13.68 7.26 -7.62
C LEU A 66 13.79 8.40 -8.62
N GLN A 67 14.14 8.05 -9.85
CA GLN A 67 14.26 8.96 -10.97
C GLN A 67 12.87 9.35 -11.48
N SER A 68 12.79 10.52 -12.11
CA SER A 68 11.51 11.08 -12.59
C SER A 68 10.82 10.21 -13.65
N TYR A 69 11.56 9.36 -14.37
CA TYR A 69 11.02 8.43 -15.37
C TYR A 69 10.40 7.16 -14.77
N CYS A 70 10.56 6.90 -13.46
CA CYS A 70 9.89 5.79 -12.80
C CYS A 70 8.37 5.97 -12.84
N CYS A 71 7.61 4.87 -12.92
CA CYS A 71 6.16 4.94 -13.04
C CYS A 71 5.51 5.61 -11.82
N SER A 72 4.39 6.29 -12.06
CA SER A 72 3.66 7.05 -11.04
C SER A 72 3.25 6.19 -9.83
N LEU A 73 2.88 4.92 -10.06
CA LEU A 73 2.54 3.99 -8.99
C LEU A 73 3.66 3.83 -7.96
N VAL A 74 4.88 3.56 -8.42
CA VAL A 74 6.03 3.27 -7.55
C VAL A 74 6.52 4.54 -6.87
N ARG A 75 6.55 5.68 -7.58
CA ARG A 75 6.92 6.97 -6.99
C ARG A 75 5.93 7.41 -5.92
N GLY A 76 4.63 7.34 -6.21
CA GLY A 76 3.59 7.72 -5.25
C GLY A 76 3.49 6.78 -4.05
N ALA A 77 3.60 5.47 -4.26
CA ALA A 77 3.61 4.52 -3.14
C ALA A 77 4.82 4.73 -2.22
N LEU A 78 6.00 5.03 -2.78
CA LEU A 78 7.17 5.36 -1.98
C LEU A 78 6.98 6.69 -1.23
N GLU A 79 6.37 7.70 -1.86
CA GLU A 79 6.02 8.97 -1.19
C GLU A 79 5.11 8.72 0.02
N ASP A 80 4.05 7.94 -0.14
CA ASP A 80 3.11 7.61 0.93
C ASP A 80 3.76 6.76 2.04
N GLY A 81 4.71 5.89 1.67
CA GLY A 81 5.53 5.14 2.63
C GLY A 81 6.49 6.03 3.42
N LEU A 82 7.22 6.93 2.75
CA LEU A 82 8.20 7.83 3.37
C LEU A 82 7.54 8.91 4.24
N SER A 83 6.41 9.45 3.80
CA SER A 83 5.63 10.45 4.57
C SER A 83 4.93 9.85 5.79
N GLY A 84 4.79 8.52 5.81
CA GLY A 84 4.15 7.79 6.90
C GLY A 84 2.63 7.65 6.76
N THR A 85 2.05 8.07 5.62
CA THR A 85 0.63 7.81 5.27
C THR A 85 0.29 6.32 5.38
N LEU A 86 1.26 5.43 5.13
CA LEU A 86 1.05 3.98 5.16
C LEU A 86 1.43 3.30 6.49
N LYS A 87 1.67 4.06 7.57
CA LYS A 87 2.05 3.51 8.90
C LYS A 87 1.03 2.56 9.51
N TYR A 88 -0.23 2.60 9.08
CA TYR A 88 -1.26 1.69 9.55
C TYR A 88 -1.11 0.27 8.98
N LEU A 89 -0.32 0.06 7.92
CA LEU A 89 -0.02 -1.26 7.37
C LEU A 89 0.95 -2.01 8.29
N ASP A 90 0.67 -3.29 8.54
CA ASP A 90 1.55 -4.16 9.32
C ASP A 90 2.67 -4.80 8.49
N GLY A 91 2.50 -4.80 7.16
CA GLY A 91 3.55 -5.18 6.22
C GLY A 91 3.12 -4.98 4.77
N VAL A 92 4.05 -5.15 3.84
CA VAL A 92 3.82 -4.93 2.40
C VAL A 92 4.41 -6.05 1.57
N VAL A 93 3.64 -6.57 0.61
CA VAL A 93 4.06 -7.62 -0.33
C VAL A 93 4.42 -7.03 -1.70
N PHE A 94 5.62 -7.36 -2.17
CA PHE A 94 6.17 -6.94 -3.47
C PHE A 94 6.28 -8.14 -4.42
N PRO A 95 5.29 -8.42 -5.27
CA PRO A 95 5.43 -9.51 -6.25
C PRO A 95 6.42 -9.13 -7.36
N HIS A 96 7.19 -10.11 -7.85
CA HIS A 96 8.15 -9.95 -8.94
C HIS A 96 7.46 -9.78 -10.31
N THR A 97 6.90 -8.60 -10.57
CA THR A 97 6.10 -8.32 -11.78
C THR A 97 6.79 -7.41 -12.80
N CYS A 98 7.48 -6.36 -12.35
CA CYS A 98 8.28 -5.47 -13.20
C CYS A 98 9.49 -4.93 -12.43
N ASP A 99 10.48 -4.40 -13.16
CA ASP A 99 11.72 -3.91 -12.56
C ASP A 99 11.48 -2.84 -11.51
N SER A 100 10.53 -1.92 -11.74
CA SER A 100 10.19 -0.86 -10.79
C SER A 100 9.68 -1.39 -9.46
N ILE A 101 8.85 -2.44 -9.45
CA ILE A 101 8.32 -3.04 -8.21
C ILE A 101 9.41 -3.84 -7.49
N GLN A 102 10.24 -4.57 -8.25
CA GLN A 102 11.36 -5.33 -7.69
C GLN A 102 12.36 -4.39 -7.01
N ARG A 103 12.74 -3.29 -7.66
CA ARG A 103 13.63 -2.28 -7.07
C ARG A 103 12.96 -1.52 -5.93
N LEU A 104 11.64 -1.30 -6.00
CA LEU A 104 10.90 -0.67 -4.92
C LEU A 104 11.00 -1.47 -3.61
N SER A 105 10.96 -2.81 -3.66
CA SER A 105 11.12 -3.65 -2.45
C SER A 105 12.43 -3.34 -1.71
N ASP A 106 13.55 -3.27 -2.43
CA ASP A 106 14.85 -2.94 -1.84
C ASP A 106 14.88 -1.52 -1.27
N ILE A 107 14.37 -0.54 -2.02
CA ILE A 107 14.31 0.86 -1.57
C ILE A 107 13.40 0.98 -0.34
N TRP A 108 12.27 0.30 -0.34
CA TRP A 108 11.31 0.29 0.77
C TRP A 108 11.97 -0.21 2.04
N ARG A 109 12.62 -1.38 1.97
CA ARG A 109 13.35 -1.99 3.09
C ARG A 109 14.37 -1.05 3.73
N LEU A 110 15.09 -0.29 2.90
CA LEU A 110 16.17 0.59 3.37
C LEU A 110 15.66 1.89 4.01
N ASN A 111 14.44 2.33 3.69
CA ASN A 111 13.99 3.69 4.03
C ASN A 111 12.72 3.74 4.90
N ILE A 112 11.98 2.63 5.03
CA ILE A 112 10.71 2.59 5.74
C ILE A 112 10.87 1.65 6.96
N PRO A 113 11.02 2.20 8.18
CA PRO A 113 11.44 1.43 9.36
C PRO A 113 10.28 0.76 10.12
N TYR A 114 9.16 0.50 9.44
CA TYR A 114 7.95 -0.04 10.05
C TYR A 114 7.29 -1.11 9.17
N GLY A 115 6.62 -2.05 9.83
CA GLY A 115 6.03 -3.22 9.19
C GLY A 115 7.06 -4.21 8.66
N PHE A 116 6.61 -5.42 8.33
CA PHE A 116 7.43 -6.37 7.57
C PHE A 116 7.36 -6.07 6.07
N HIS A 117 8.40 -6.43 5.33
CA HIS A 117 8.49 -6.19 3.88
C HIS A 117 9.40 -7.23 3.22
#